data_AF-W2CJJ1-F1
#
_entry.id   AF-W2CJJ1-F1
#
_cell.length_a   1.000
_cell.length_b   1.000
_cell.length_c   1.000
_cell.angle_alpha   90.00
_cell.angle_beta   90.00
_cell.angle_gamma   90.00
#
_symmetry.space_group_name_H-M   'P 1'
#
loop_
_entity.id
_entity.type
_entity.pdbx_description
1 polymer ?
#
loop_
_entity_poly.entity_id
_entity_poly.type
_entity_poly.pdbx_seq_one_letter_code
_entity_poly.pdbx_strand_id
1 'polypeptide(L)'
;MYTTIYTLVKPIPPAKLLLEESDITTWNGGILEEMEIDREAKKAEETAELQKKDDARDEIASALIQEIRLAAKSPIVEKRAPGQRLKIVVDTYKGITRENLASETAHIKALLNDLDKPAAVADLAAIGQTKLVQMLRTANEEFDAMYIKRLDFDVSIKNLPSGKVIRLKNDKMMAVIFRHIETAYMMAASDEDRKLVSELIDRINAAIHKAKTVYNTSGKKKEDGDPKQPKEPKEPKTPEKPKEPKQPEKPGGGSGEQPKKPDEKPKDPKKPDDGNPDITLPEE
;
A
#
# COMPACT_ATOMS: atom_id res chain seq x y z
N MET A 1 -7.80 10.59 -5.76
CA MET A 1 -8.81 11.46 -6.42
C MET A 1 -8.17 12.74 -6.97
N TYR A 2 -7.50 13.51 -6.11
CA TYR A 2 -6.86 14.79 -6.45
C TYR A 2 -6.03 14.76 -7.76
N THR A 3 -5.16 13.76 -7.96
CA THR A 3 -4.35 13.59 -9.17
C THR A 3 -5.17 13.60 -10.47
N THR A 4 -6.37 13.01 -10.46
CA THR A 4 -7.27 12.98 -11.61
C THR A 4 -7.83 14.36 -11.91
N ILE A 5 -8.26 15.09 -10.88
CA ILE A 5 -8.84 16.43 -11.01
C ILE A 5 -7.76 17.44 -11.42
N TYR A 6 -6.58 17.38 -10.80
CA TYR A 6 -5.41 18.18 -11.18
C TYR A 6 -5.01 17.97 -12.65
N THR A 7 -5.11 16.74 -13.16
CA THR A 7 -4.85 16.44 -14.59
C THR A 7 -5.90 17.09 -15.52
N LEU A 8 -7.13 17.35 -15.05
CA LEU A 8 -8.15 18.07 -15.81
C LEU A 8 -7.97 19.60 -15.76
N VAL A 9 -7.50 20.12 -14.62
CA VAL A 9 -7.33 21.56 -14.35
C VAL A 9 -6.04 22.10 -14.98
N LYS A 10 -4.90 21.43 -14.77
CA LYS A 10 -3.55 21.87 -15.21
C LYS A 10 -3.44 22.34 -16.68
N PRO A 11 -4.14 21.74 -17.67
CA PRO A 11 -4.03 22.18 -19.07
C PRO A 11 -4.66 23.54 -19.37
N ILE A 12 -5.46 24.11 -18.47
CA ILE A 12 -6.12 25.41 -18.66
C ILE A 12 -5.24 26.51 -18.02
N PRO A 13 -5.01 27.66 -18.69
CA PRO A 13 -4.23 28.75 -18.12
C PRO A 13 -4.79 29.22 -16.77
N PRO A 14 -4.00 29.28 -15.68
CA PRO A 14 -4.53 29.53 -14.33
C PRO A 14 -5.39 30.79 -14.22
N ALA A 15 -5.00 31.89 -14.88
CA ALA A 15 -5.75 33.14 -14.91
C ALA A 15 -7.18 33.00 -15.49
N LYS A 16 -7.43 32.04 -16.39
CA LYS A 16 -8.78 31.73 -16.91
C LYS A 16 -9.67 31.02 -15.90
N LEU A 17 -9.09 30.51 -14.81
CA LEU A 17 -9.76 29.94 -13.65
C LEU A 17 -9.65 30.86 -12.42
N LEU A 18 -9.22 32.12 -12.60
CA LEU A 18 -8.92 33.07 -11.52
C LEU A 18 -7.87 32.56 -10.51
N LEU A 19 -6.93 31.71 -10.95
CA LEU A 19 -5.84 31.13 -10.15
C LEU A 19 -4.48 31.69 -10.56
N GLU A 20 -3.52 31.62 -9.65
CA GLU A 20 -2.10 31.84 -9.94
C GLU A 20 -1.38 30.54 -10.35
N GLU A 21 -0.20 30.66 -10.97
CA GLU A 21 0.70 29.50 -11.18
C GLU A 21 1.23 28.93 -9.84
N SER A 22 1.25 29.77 -8.80
CA SER A 22 1.61 29.42 -7.42
C SER A 22 0.61 28.41 -6.81
N ASP A 23 -0.69 28.56 -7.07
CA ASP A 23 -1.75 27.66 -6.60
C ASP A 23 -1.61 26.26 -7.21
N ILE A 24 -1.47 26.19 -8.55
CA ILE A 24 -1.30 24.93 -9.29
C ILE A 24 -0.03 24.20 -8.82
N THR A 25 1.06 24.94 -8.61
CA THR A 25 2.33 24.40 -8.11
C THR A 25 2.19 23.88 -6.66
N THR A 26 1.53 24.63 -5.79
CA THR A 26 1.30 24.26 -4.38
C THR A 26 0.39 23.03 -4.27
N TRP A 27 -0.66 22.96 -5.07
CA TRP A 27 -1.57 21.81 -5.11
C TRP A 27 -0.87 20.55 -5.62
N ASN A 28 -0.05 20.66 -6.67
CA ASN A 28 0.79 19.57 -7.16
C ASN A 28 1.74 19.04 -6.07
N GLY A 29 2.37 19.95 -5.30
CA GLY A 29 3.21 19.57 -4.15
C GLY A 29 2.44 18.76 -3.11
N GLY A 30 1.25 19.23 -2.71
CA GLY A 30 0.39 18.50 -1.77
C GLY A 30 -0.07 17.13 -2.30
N ILE A 31 -0.38 16.99 -3.59
CA ILE A 31 -0.71 15.71 -4.21
C ILE A 31 0.46 14.73 -4.14
N LEU A 32 1.69 15.20 -4.38
CA LEU A 32 2.90 14.38 -4.28
C LEU A 32 3.19 13.97 -2.83
N GLU A 33 3.02 14.88 -1.87
CA GLU A 33 3.08 14.56 -0.43
C GLU A 33 2.09 13.45 -0.03
N GLU A 34 0.90 13.37 -0.65
CA GLU A 34 -0.08 12.33 -0.35
C GLU A 34 0.23 11.00 -1.06
N MET A 35 0.74 11.04 -2.29
CA MET A 35 1.27 9.85 -2.97
C MET A 35 2.49 9.24 -2.25
N GLU A 36 3.09 9.97 -1.30
CA GLU A 36 4.08 9.42 -0.37
C GLU A 36 3.48 8.39 0.61
N ILE A 37 2.16 8.45 0.88
CA ILE A 37 1.44 7.52 1.79
C ILE A 37 1.30 6.11 1.18
N ASP A 38 1.08 6.01 -0.13
CA ASP A 38 1.07 4.71 -0.85
C ASP A 38 2.40 3.96 -0.69
N ARG A 39 3.48 4.68 -0.35
CA ARG A 39 4.78 4.06 -0.06
C ARG A 39 4.84 3.32 1.28
N GLU A 40 3.83 3.36 2.15
CA GLU A 40 3.79 2.48 3.33
C GLU A 40 3.61 1.00 2.91
N ALA A 41 2.83 0.74 1.85
CA ALA A 41 2.74 -0.59 1.24
C ALA A 41 4.09 -0.98 0.59
N LYS A 42 4.73 -0.05 -0.13
CA LYS A 42 6.07 -0.22 -0.69
C LYS A 42 7.13 -0.47 0.41
N LYS A 43 6.98 0.12 1.58
CA LYS A 43 7.85 -0.08 2.75
C LYS A 43 7.70 -1.48 3.34
N ALA A 44 6.50 -2.07 3.33
CA ALA A 44 6.32 -3.48 3.66
C ALA A 44 7.00 -4.40 2.62
N GLU A 45 6.86 -4.09 1.32
CA GLU A 45 7.51 -4.81 0.22
C GLU A 45 9.05 -4.73 0.30
N GLU A 46 9.61 -3.53 0.44
CA GLU A 46 11.06 -3.29 0.62
C GLU A 46 11.61 -3.96 1.89
N THR A 47 10.82 -4.02 2.97
CA THR A 47 11.24 -4.75 4.19
C THR A 47 11.29 -6.26 3.94
N ALA A 48 10.33 -6.81 3.18
CA ALA A 48 10.30 -8.22 2.82
C ALA A 48 11.34 -8.62 1.75
N GLU A 49 11.74 -7.71 0.85
CA GLU A 49 12.86 -7.92 -0.06
C GLU A 49 14.21 -7.79 0.69
N LEU A 50 14.34 -6.85 1.63
CA LEU A 50 15.55 -6.71 2.45
C LEU A 50 15.81 -7.97 3.29
N GLN A 51 14.78 -8.51 3.95
CA GLN A 51 14.91 -9.77 4.71
C GLN A 51 15.34 -10.94 3.82
N LYS A 52 14.82 -11.07 2.59
CA LYS A 52 15.25 -12.15 1.67
C LYS A 52 16.73 -12.06 1.28
N LYS A 53 17.30 -10.85 1.22
CA LYS A 53 18.75 -10.67 0.97
C LYS A 53 19.57 -10.96 2.22
N ASP A 54 19.03 -10.65 3.39
CA ASP A 54 19.57 -11.03 4.70
C ASP A 54 19.65 -12.55 4.82
N ASP A 55 18.52 -13.24 4.65
CA ASP A 55 18.38 -14.71 4.68
C ASP A 55 19.37 -15.38 3.70
N ALA A 56 19.48 -14.86 2.46
CA ALA A 56 20.39 -15.40 1.45
C ALA A 56 21.87 -15.16 1.80
N ARG A 57 22.20 -14.00 2.38
CA ARG A 57 23.56 -13.71 2.89
C ARG A 57 23.92 -14.66 4.03
N ASP A 58 23.00 -14.87 4.95
CA ASP A 58 23.11 -15.78 6.10
C ASP A 58 23.34 -17.23 5.66
N GLU A 59 22.59 -17.72 4.67
CA GLU A 59 22.78 -19.05 4.06
C GLU A 59 24.19 -19.19 3.45
N ILE A 60 24.63 -18.21 2.66
CA ILE A 60 25.94 -18.26 1.98
C ILE A 60 27.10 -18.17 2.98
N ALA A 61 27.01 -17.28 3.97
CA ALA A 61 27.99 -17.16 5.04
C ALA A 61 28.06 -18.46 5.87
N SER A 62 26.91 -19.00 6.25
CA SER A 62 26.80 -20.28 6.96
C SER A 62 27.38 -21.44 6.15
N ALA A 63 27.15 -21.49 4.84
CA ALA A 63 27.69 -22.52 3.95
C ALA A 63 29.22 -22.43 3.84
N LEU A 64 29.77 -21.24 3.59
CA LEU A 64 31.21 -21.01 3.46
C LEU A 64 31.98 -21.43 4.73
N ILE A 65 31.46 -21.02 5.90
CA ILE A 65 32.06 -21.35 7.20
C ILE A 65 31.98 -22.86 7.49
N GLN A 66 30.89 -23.52 7.10
CA GLN A 66 30.73 -24.97 7.25
C GLN A 66 31.65 -25.76 6.31
N GLU A 67 31.75 -25.38 5.04
CA GLU A 67 32.63 -26.01 4.06
C GLU A 67 34.11 -25.91 4.46
N ILE A 68 34.56 -24.76 4.96
CA ILE A 68 35.91 -24.60 5.50
C ILE A 68 36.14 -25.52 6.71
N ARG A 69 35.17 -25.60 7.64
CA ARG A 69 35.23 -26.50 8.80
C ARG A 69 35.13 -27.99 8.43
N LEU A 70 34.52 -28.34 7.30
CA LEU A 70 34.46 -29.68 6.74
C LEU A 70 35.79 -30.05 6.07
N ALA A 71 36.34 -29.15 5.25
CA ALA A 71 37.66 -29.31 4.64
C ALA A 71 38.74 -29.54 5.72
N ALA A 72 38.72 -28.76 6.81
CA ALA A 72 39.63 -28.91 7.96
C ALA A 72 39.59 -30.30 8.65
N LYS A 73 38.53 -31.08 8.42
CA LYS A 73 38.33 -32.45 8.95
C LYS A 73 38.51 -33.54 7.88
N SER A 74 38.79 -33.19 6.63
CA SER A 74 38.81 -34.12 5.50
C SER A 74 39.82 -35.26 5.69
N PRO A 75 39.53 -36.50 5.22
CA PRO A 75 40.54 -37.55 5.10
C PRO A 75 41.65 -37.20 4.08
N ILE A 76 41.35 -36.34 3.12
CA ILE A 76 42.25 -35.88 2.04
C ILE A 76 43.18 -34.78 2.59
N VAL A 77 44.50 -34.96 2.53
CA VAL A 77 45.49 -34.05 3.16
C VAL A 77 45.50 -32.69 2.45
N GLU A 78 45.35 -32.74 1.13
CA GLU A 78 45.32 -31.62 0.18
C GLU A 78 44.14 -30.67 0.46
N LYS A 79 43.05 -31.19 1.04
CA LYS A 79 41.92 -30.38 1.55
C LYS A 79 42.07 -30.03 3.03
N ARG A 80 42.63 -30.95 3.83
CA ARG A 80 42.79 -30.78 5.29
C ARG A 80 43.70 -29.62 5.65
N ALA A 81 44.92 -29.55 5.10
CA ALA A 81 45.88 -28.53 5.51
C ALA A 81 45.44 -27.09 5.14
N PRO A 82 44.91 -26.82 3.93
CA PRO A 82 44.25 -25.55 3.62
C PRO A 82 43.04 -25.26 4.51
N GLY A 83 42.14 -26.24 4.68
CA GLY A 83 40.95 -26.10 5.51
C GLY A 83 41.28 -25.77 6.97
N GLN A 84 42.35 -26.35 7.53
CA GLN A 84 42.82 -26.06 8.89
C GLN A 84 43.35 -24.63 9.04
N ARG A 85 44.02 -24.07 8.03
CA ARG A 85 44.45 -22.66 8.02
C ARG A 85 43.26 -21.72 7.92
N LEU A 86 42.37 -21.94 6.94
CA LEU A 86 41.14 -21.17 6.77
C LEU A 86 40.21 -21.25 7.98
N LYS A 87 40.17 -22.38 8.69
CA LYS A 87 39.39 -22.54 9.93
C LYS A 87 39.81 -21.55 11.02
N ILE A 88 41.11 -21.23 11.13
CA ILE A 88 41.59 -20.24 12.10
C ILE A 88 41.02 -18.85 11.78
N VAL A 89 40.88 -18.51 10.50
CA VAL A 89 40.25 -17.27 10.05
C VAL A 89 38.74 -17.28 10.35
N VAL A 90 37.98 -18.25 9.85
CA VAL A 90 36.50 -18.22 9.99
C VAL A 90 35.99 -18.45 11.41
N ASP A 91 36.83 -18.96 12.32
CA ASP A 91 36.45 -19.11 13.73
C ASP A 91 36.57 -17.80 14.54
N THR A 92 37.22 -16.74 14.03
CA THR A 92 37.11 -15.40 14.65
C THR A 92 35.73 -14.77 14.39
N TYR A 93 35.16 -15.03 13.21
CA TYR A 93 33.83 -14.58 12.77
C TYR A 93 32.69 -15.53 13.22
N LYS A 94 32.87 -16.19 14.38
CA LYS A 94 31.92 -17.21 14.88
C LYS A 94 30.62 -16.58 15.38
N GLY A 95 29.56 -16.71 14.58
CA GLY A 95 28.20 -16.28 14.93
C GLY A 95 27.75 -15.00 14.24
N ILE A 96 28.50 -14.56 13.23
CA ILE A 96 28.24 -13.40 12.38
C ILE A 96 26.77 -13.29 11.94
N THR A 97 26.18 -14.41 11.49
CA THR A 97 24.77 -14.63 11.07
C THR A 97 23.75 -14.57 12.22
N ARG A 98 24.02 -13.76 13.25
CA ARG A 98 23.21 -13.52 14.46
C ARG A 98 23.45 -12.14 15.06
N GLU A 99 24.26 -11.32 14.41
CA GLU A 99 24.51 -9.95 14.82
C GLU A 99 23.34 -9.05 14.40
N ASN A 100 23.51 -7.73 14.54
CA ASN A 100 22.61 -6.81 13.86
C ASN A 100 23.13 -6.56 12.43
N LEU A 101 22.22 -6.26 11.51
CA LEU A 101 22.44 -6.02 10.08
C LEU A 101 23.70 -5.17 9.77
N ALA A 102 23.95 -4.11 10.54
CA ALA A 102 25.08 -3.21 10.32
C ALA A 102 26.42 -3.80 10.80
N SER A 103 26.45 -4.43 11.97
CA SER A 103 27.64 -5.15 12.46
C SER A 103 27.98 -6.34 11.57
N GLU A 104 26.98 -7.13 11.16
CA GLU A 104 27.20 -8.26 10.27
C GLU A 104 27.76 -7.81 8.92
N THR A 105 27.18 -6.76 8.30
CA THR A 105 27.68 -6.20 7.04
C THR A 105 29.14 -5.76 7.14
N ALA A 106 29.54 -5.18 8.28
CA ALA A 106 30.92 -4.76 8.54
C ALA A 106 31.86 -5.96 8.78
N HIS A 107 31.43 -6.96 9.56
CA HIS A 107 32.21 -8.16 9.82
C HIS A 107 32.31 -9.09 8.59
N ILE A 108 31.32 -9.12 7.70
CA ILE A 108 31.41 -9.85 6.43
C ILE A 108 32.44 -9.18 5.52
N LYS A 109 32.46 -7.84 5.46
CA LYS A 109 33.52 -7.10 4.75
C LYS A 109 34.91 -7.41 5.34
N ALA A 110 35.04 -7.50 6.67
CA ALA A 110 36.29 -7.89 7.32
C ALA A 110 36.70 -9.35 7.03
N LEU A 111 35.77 -10.30 7.10
CA LEU A 111 35.97 -11.70 6.73
C LEU A 111 36.42 -11.84 5.27
N LEU A 112 35.76 -11.15 4.34
CA LEU A 112 36.14 -11.15 2.92
C LEU A 112 37.56 -10.58 2.73
N ASN A 113 37.92 -9.48 3.40
CA ASN A 113 39.27 -8.92 3.38
C ASN A 113 40.34 -9.88 3.97
N ASP A 114 39.99 -10.69 4.97
CA ASP A 114 40.87 -11.75 5.48
C ASP A 114 41.02 -12.91 4.50
N LEU A 115 39.95 -13.27 3.79
CA LEU A 115 39.93 -14.32 2.77
C LEU A 115 40.61 -13.89 1.45
N ASP A 116 40.67 -12.60 1.15
CA ASP A 116 41.39 -12.00 0.01
C ASP A 116 42.92 -12.00 0.20
N LYS A 117 43.43 -12.34 1.40
CA LYS A 117 44.88 -12.47 1.64
C LYS A 117 45.45 -13.60 0.79
N PRO A 118 46.61 -13.44 0.11
CA PRO A 118 47.08 -14.40 -0.90
C PRO A 118 47.17 -15.87 -0.45
N ALA A 119 47.52 -16.13 0.81
CA ALA A 119 47.52 -17.48 1.38
C ALA A 119 46.10 -18.07 1.53
N ALA A 120 45.13 -17.26 1.95
CA ALA A 120 43.73 -17.68 2.06
C ALA A 120 43.09 -17.89 0.68
N VAL A 121 43.41 -17.03 -0.31
CA VAL A 121 42.96 -17.23 -1.71
C VAL A 121 43.48 -18.55 -2.29
N ALA A 122 44.77 -18.88 -2.07
CA ALA A 122 45.34 -20.15 -2.49
C ALA A 122 44.68 -21.36 -1.78
N ASP A 123 44.42 -21.24 -0.48
CA ASP A 123 43.75 -22.29 0.30
C ASP A 123 42.28 -22.48 -0.12
N LEU A 124 41.56 -21.40 -0.42
CA LEU A 124 40.18 -21.42 -0.93
C LEU A 124 40.08 -22.11 -2.29
N ALA A 125 41.04 -21.85 -3.18
CA ALA A 125 41.15 -22.54 -4.46
C ALA A 125 41.41 -24.05 -4.26
N ALA A 126 42.29 -24.42 -3.32
CA ALA A 126 42.60 -25.82 -3.02
C ALA A 126 41.41 -26.60 -2.43
N ILE A 127 40.54 -25.97 -1.63
CA ILE A 127 39.31 -26.60 -1.12
C ILE A 127 38.11 -26.47 -2.09
N GLY A 128 38.20 -25.61 -3.11
CA GLY A 128 37.19 -25.38 -4.14
C GLY A 128 36.13 -24.33 -3.81
N GLN A 129 36.35 -23.49 -2.78
CA GLN A 129 35.31 -22.61 -2.22
C GLN A 129 35.35 -21.15 -2.67
N THR A 130 36.18 -20.82 -3.67
CA THR A 130 36.23 -19.49 -4.31
C THR A 130 34.86 -19.00 -4.78
N LYS A 131 33.97 -19.90 -5.22
CA LYS A 131 32.60 -19.53 -5.64
C LYS A 131 31.76 -19.00 -4.47
N LEU A 132 31.80 -19.63 -3.30
CA LEU A 132 31.04 -19.17 -2.13
C LEU A 132 31.54 -17.81 -1.62
N VAL A 133 32.84 -17.54 -1.70
CA VAL A 133 33.41 -16.22 -1.36
C VAL A 133 32.89 -15.13 -2.31
N GLN A 134 32.84 -15.39 -3.62
CA GLN A 134 32.27 -14.44 -4.57
C GLN A 134 30.75 -14.24 -4.38
N MET A 135 30.01 -15.33 -4.10
CA MET A 135 28.58 -15.23 -3.78
C MET A 135 28.33 -14.41 -2.51
N LEU A 136 29.13 -14.59 -1.46
CA LEU A 136 29.02 -13.84 -0.22
C LEU A 136 29.30 -12.35 -0.42
N ARG A 137 30.32 -12.02 -1.23
CA ARG A 137 30.64 -10.64 -1.59
C ARG A 137 29.46 -9.96 -2.28
N THR A 138 28.94 -10.57 -3.35
CA THR A 138 27.81 -10.03 -4.12
C THR A 138 26.55 -9.91 -3.25
N ALA A 139 26.19 -10.93 -2.46
CA ALA A 139 25.01 -10.87 -1.59
C ALA A 139 25.12 -9.76 -0.52
N ASN A 140 26.31 -9.56 0.07
CA ASN A 140 26.53 -8.51 1.06
C ASN A 140 26.56 -7.10 0.44
N GLU A 141 27.07 -6.95 -0.79
CA GLU A 141 27.04 -5.69 -1.54
C GLU A 141 25.61 -5.31 -1.96
N GLU A 142 24.82 -6.29 -2.44
CA GLU A 142 23.40 -6.10 -2.77
C GLU A 142 22.52 -5.81 -1.54
N PHE A 143 22.83 -6.43 -0.40
CA PHE A 143 22.19 -6.11 0.88
C PHE A 143 22.53 -4.68 1.33
N ASP A 144 23.81 -4.32 1.41
CA ASP A 144 24.29 -3.03 1.93
C ASP A 144 23.72 -1.86 1.11
N ALA A 145 23.74 -1.96 -0.22
CA ALA A 145 23.15 -0.98 -1.12
C ALA A 145 21.62 -0.83 -0.91
N MET A 146 20.92 -1.92 -0.57
CA MET A 146 19.49 -1.86 -0.25
C MET A 146 19.23 -1.30 1.15
N TYR A 147 20.07 -1.66 2.13
CA TYR A 147 19.96 -1.21 3.52
C TYR A 147 20.13 0.30 3.64
N ILE A 148 21.15 0.88 2.97
CA ILE A 148 21.33 2.34 2.91
C ILE A 148 20.13 3.03 2.24
N LYS A 149 19.68 2.54 1.08
CA LYS A 149 18.49 3.04 0.38
C LYS A 149 17.22 3.00 1.25
N ARG A 150 17.09 1.98 2.11
CA ARG A 150 15.98 1.83 3.07
C ARG A 150 16.07 2.86 4.20
N LEU A 151 17.27 3.15 4.70
CA LEU A 151 17.51 4.21 5.69
C LEU A 151 17.21 5.61 5.13
N ASP A 152 17.68 5.92 3.91
CA ASP A 152 17.41 7.19 3.23
C ASP A 152 15.89 7.43 3.04
N PHE A 153 15.17 6.36 2.65
CA PHE A 153 13.71 6.37 2.57
C PHE A 153 13.06 6.64 3.93
N ASP A 154 13.45 5.94 4.99
CA ASP A 154 12.83 6.13 6.31
C ASP A 154 13.19 7.49 6.94
N VAL A 155 14.30 8.12 6.53
CA VAL A 155 14.60 9.52 6.81
C VAL A 155 13.69 10.46 6.02
N SER A 156 13.42 10.20 4.73
CA SER A 156 12.51 11.04 3.94
C SER A 156 11.09 11.01 4.53
N ILE A 157 10.56 9.83 4.86
CA ILE A 157 9.22 9.69 5.46
C ILE A 157 9.12 10.37 6.84
N LYS A 158 10.16 10.31 7.68
CA LYS A 158 10.16 10.98 9.00
C LYS A 158 10.05 12.51 8.91
N ASN A 159 10.44 13.11 7.79
CA ASN A 159 10.38 14.55 7.57
C ASN A 159 9.04 15.03 6.99
N LEU A 160 8.13 14.13 6.60
CA LEU A 160 6.80 14.50 6.12
C LEU A 160 5.81 14.78 7.27
N PRO A 161 4.86 15.72 7.10
CA PRO A 161 3.69 15.83 7.98
C PRO A 161 2.88 14.53 7.98
N SER A 162 2.14 14.25 9.06
CA SER A 162 1.33 13.02 9.10
C SER A 162 0.30 12.99 7.96
N GLY A 163 0.05 11.80 7.39
CA GLY A 163 -0.87 11.62 6.26
C GLY A 163 -2.34 12.00 6.50
N LYS A 164 -2.72 12.41 7.72
CA LYS A 164 -4.00 13.09 8.01
C LYS A 164 -3.92 14.60 7.77
N VAL A 165 -2.79 15.22 8.10
CA VAL A 165 -2.52 16.65 7.86
C VAL A 165 -2.37 16.92 6.37
N ILE A 166 -1.66 16.05 5.64
CA ILE A 166 -1.50 16.17 4.18
C ILE A 166 -2.86 16.07 3.47
N ARG A 167 -3.68 15.06 3.79
CA ARG A 167 -5.05 14.96 3.24
C ARG A 167 -5.89 16.19 3.54
N LEU A 168 -5.91 16.67 4.79
CA LEU A 168 -6.66 17.87 5.17
C LEU A 168 -6.16 19.15 4.45
N LYS A 169 -4.87 19.21 4.09
CA LYS A 169 -4.29 20.27 3.25
C LYS A 169 -4.77 20.14 1.79
N ASN A 170 -4.82 18.93 1.25
CA ASN A 170 -5.28 18.64 -0.11
C ASN A 170 -6.79 18.83 -0.28
N ASP A 171 -7.60 18.41 0.69
CA ASP A 171 -9.05 18.66 0.75
C ASP A 171 -9.33 20.17 0.68
N LYS A 172 -8.64 20.96 1.52
CA LYS A 172 -8.77 22.43 1.54
C LYS A 172 -8.33 23.06 0.22
N MET A 173 -7.20 22.63 -0.34
CA MET A 173 -6.70 23.15 -1.62
C MET A 173 -7.68 22.81 -2.76
N MET A 174 -8.18 21.58 -2.84
CA MET A 174 -9.17 21.17 -3.83
C MET A 174 -10.47 22.00 -3.70
N ALA A 175 -10.93 22.29 -2.48
CA ALA A 175 -12.09 23.15 -2.25
C ALA A 175 -11.86 24.62 -2.68
N VAL A 176 -10.65 25.15 -2.51
CA VAL A 176 -10.27 26.48 -3.06
C VAL A 176 -10.28 26.44 -4.59
N ILE A 177 -9.65 25.45 -5.21
CA ILE A 177 -9.63 25.26 -6.67
C ILE A 177 -11.07 25.18 -7.24
N PHE A 178 -11.97 24.43 -6.61
CA PHE A 178 -13.38 24.35 -7.01
C PHE A 178 -14.09 25.70 -6.92
N ARG A 179 -13.93 26.42 -5.80
CA ARG A 179 -14.51 27.76 -5.64
C ARG A 179 -13.98 28.77 -6.67
N HIS A 180 -12.72 28.65 -7.07
CA HIS A 180 -12.14 29.48 -8.12
C HIS A 180 -12.71 29.13 -9.51
N ILE A 181 -12.88 27.83 -9.82
CA ILE A 181 -13.56 27.37 -11.04
C ILE A 181 -15.03 27.85 -11.11
N GLU A 182 -15.78 27.72 -10.01
CA GLU A 182 -17.15 28.27 -9.88
C GLU A 182 -17.19 29.79 -10.14
N THR A 183 -16.29 30.54 -9.50
CA THR A 183 -16.21 31.99 -9.65
C THR A 183 -15.80 32.38 -11.08
N ALA A 184 -14.91 31.62 -11.72
CA ALA A 184 -14.48 31.84 -13.10
C ALA A 184 -15.61 31.61 -14.12
N TYR A 185 -16.52 30.67 -13.86
CA TYR A 185 -17.73 30.49 -14.68
C TYR A 185 -18.67 31.69 -14.54
N MET A 186 -18.95 32.12 -13.30
CA MET A 186 -19.84 33.25 -13.02
C MET A 186 -19.29 34.59 -13.50
N MET A 187 -17.97 34.78 -13.46
CA MET A 187 -17.27 36.02 -13.82
C MET A 187 -16.59 35.94 -15.19
N ALA A 188 -16.98 34.99 -16.05
CA ALA A 188 -16.36 34.75 -17.34
C ALA A 188 -16.42 35.98 -18.26
N ALA A 189 -15.25 36.44 -18.73
CA ALA A 189 -15.10 37.66 -19.53
C ALA A 189 -15.62 37.55 -20.97
N SER A 190 -15.86 36.34 -21.47
CA SER A 190 -16.55 36.07 -22.73
C SER A 190 -17.29 34.73 -22.67
N ASP A 191 -18.13 34.45 -23.66
CA ASP A 191 -18.88 33.21 -23.73
C ASP A 191 -17.98 32.00 -24.08
N GLU A 192 -16.87 32.21 -24.79
CA GLU A 192 -15.83 31.20 -24.99
C GLU A 192 -15.14 30.83 -23.67
N ASP A 193 -14.86 31.81 -22.81
CA ASP A 193 -14.33 31.56 -21.47
C ASP A 193 -15.35 30.82 -20.60
N ARG A 194 -16.61 31.24 -20.61
CA ARG A 194 -17.68 30.56 -19.85
C ARG A 194 -17.83 29.11 -20.28
N LYS A 195 -17.80 28.86 -21.60
CA LYS A 195 -17.83 27.53 -22.19
C LYS A 195 -16.61 26.68 -21.79
N LEU A 196 -15.40 27.23 -21.85
CA LEU A 196 -14.18 26.53 -21.44
C LEU A 196 -14.23 26.07 -19.98
N VAL A 197 -14.78 26.90 -19.08
CA VAL A 197 -14.97 26.56 -17.67
C VAL A 197 -16.12 25.55 -17.49
N SER A 198 -17.22 25.67 -18.23
CA SER A 198 -18.30 24.66 -18.23
C SER A 198 -17.78 23.27 -18.62
N GLU A 199 -17.03 23.17 -19.73
CA GLU A 199 -16.43 21.91 -20.19
C GLU A 199 -15.40 21.35 -19.20
N LEU A 200 -14.80 22.17 -18.33
CA LEU A 200 -13.99 21.69 -17.20
C LEU A 200 -14.88 21.12 -16.08
N ILE A 201 -15.93 21.84 -15.68
CA ILE A 201 -16.88 21.43 -14.63
C ILE A 201 -17.52 20.07 -14.97
N ASP A 202 -17.99 19.90 -16.21
CA ASP A 202 -18.56 18.63 -16.70
C ASP A 202 -17.58 17.45 -16.56
N ARG A 203 -16.31 17.66 -16.94
CA ARG A 203 -15.26 16.65 -16.82
C ARG A 203 -14.91 16.32 -15.37
N ILE A 204 -14.92 17.31 -14.47
CA ILE A 204 -14.70 17.13 -13.03
C ILE A 204 -15.86 16.34 -12.42
N ASN A 205 -17.11 16.76 -12.65
CA ASN A 205 -18.30 16.08 -12.15
C ASN A 205 -18.38 14.63 -12.68
N ALA A 206 -18.07 14.40 -13.96
CA ALA A 206 -17.97 13.04 -14.52
C ALA A 206 -16.90 12.18 -13.85
N ALA A 207 -15.74 12.75 -13.51
CA ALA A 207 -14.68 12.04 -12.76
C ALA A 207 -15.12 11.71 -11.32
N ILE A 208 -15.81 12.63 -10.64
CA ILE A 208 -16.38 12.43 -9.30
C ILE A 208 -17.45 11.33 -9.34
N HIS A 209 -18.40 11.36 -10.27
CA HIS A 209 -19.41 10.31 -10.42
C HIS A 209 -18.80 8.94 -10.73
N LYS A 210 -17.73 8.88 -11.55
CA LYS A 210 -17.00 7.64 -11.80
C LYS A 210 -16.33 7.10 -10.53
N ALA A 211 -15.71 7.97 -9.72
CA ALA A 211 -15.12 7.58 -8.44
C ALA A 211 -16.17 7.09 -7.43
N LYS A 212 -17.28 7.84 -7.25
CA LYS A 212 -18.45 7.46 -6.45
C LYS A 212 -19.00 6.08 -6.88
N THR A 213 -19.11 5.83 -8.19
CA THR A 213 -19.60 4.56 -8.74
C THR A 213 -18.65 3.39 -8.51
N VAL A 214 -17.34 3.58 -8.69
CA VAL A 214 -16.34 2.53 -8.41
C VAL A 214 -16.34 2.16 -6.93
N TYR A 215 -16.37 3.13 -6.02
CA TYR A 215 -16.46 2.88 -4.57
C TYR A 215 -17.75 2.12 -4.20
N ASN A 216 -18.90 2.56 -4.72
CA ASN A 216 -20.20 1.95 -4.45
C ASN A 216 -20.36 0.54 -5.07
N THR A 217 -19.52 0.14 -6.02
CA THR A 217 -19.53 -1.21 -6.63
C THR A 217 -18.45 -2.12 -6.08
N SER A 218 -17.28 -1.60 -5.70
CA SER A 218 -16.26 -2.38 -4.97
C SER A 218 -16.73 -2.72 -3.55
N GLY A 219 -17.33 -1.76 -2.84
CA GLY A 219 -17.91 -1.97 -1.51
C GLY A 219 -19.08 -2.97 -1.47
N LYS A 220 -19.75 -3.21 -2.62
CA LYS A 220 -20.87 -4.17 -2.73
C LYS A 220 -20.46 -5.60 -3.09
N LYS A 221 -19.16 -5.90 -3.28
CA LYS A 221 -18.66 -7.27 -3.50
C LYS A 221 -18.43 -8.05 -2.19
N LYS A 222 -19.32 -7.90 -1.20
CA LYS A 222 -19.35 -8.68 0.06
C LYS A 222 -20.77 -8.97 0.59
N GLU A 223 -21.74 -9.10 -0.30
CA GLU A 223 -22.97 -9.86 -0.01
C GLU A 223 -23.20 -10.87 -1.14
N ASP A 224 -22.58 -12.05 -1.01
CA ASP A 224 -22.82 -13.18 -1.90
C ASP A 224 -24.21 -13.76 -1.65
N GLY A 225 -25.19 -13.19 -2.35
CA GLY A 225 -26.56 -13.68 -2.40
C GLY A 225 -26.67 -15.00 -3.16
N ASP A 226 -26.30 -16.08 -2.48
CA ASP A 226 -26.56 -17.52 -2.72
C ASP A 226 -26.91 -17.93 -4.18
N PRO A 227 -26.02 -18.64 -4.91
CA PRO A 227 -26.19 -18.92 -6.33
C PRO A 227 -27.44 -19.77 -6.61
N LYS A 228 -28.53 -19.10 -6.99
CA LYS A 228 -29.82 -19.70 -7.34
C LYS A 228 -29.64 -20.82 -8.38
N GLN A 229 -29.92 -22.05 -7.95
CA GLN A 229 -29.92 -23.23 -8.81
C GLN A 229 -30.80 -23.00 -10.06
N PRO A 230 -30.41 -23.53 -11.24
CA PRO A 230 -31.27 -23.54 -12.41
C PRO A 230 -32.61 -24.20 -12.10
N LYS A 231 -33.72 -23.56 -12.49
CA LYS A 231 -35.06 -24.13 -12.29
C LYS A 231 -35.36 -25.16 -13.37
N GLU A 232 -35.73 -26.36 -12.96
CA GLU A 232 -36.30 -27.37 -13.86
C GLU A 232 -37.67 -26.92 -14.40
N PRO A 233 -38.08 -27.36 -15.61
CA PRO A 233 -39.39 -27.05 -16.19
C PRO A 233 -40.52 -27.73 -15.41
N LYS A 234 -41.71 -27.12 -15.39
CA LYS A 234 -42.92 -27.73 -14.81
C LYS A 234 -43.86 -28.28 -15.88
N GLU A 235 -44.29 -29.52 -15.70
CA GLU A 235 -45.41 -30.11 -16.44
C GLU A 235 -46.79 -29.61 -15.94
N PRO A 236 -47.89 -29.78 -16.71
CA PRO A 236 -49.11 -28.99 -16.55
C PRO A 236 -50.26 -29.62 -15.71
N LYS A 237 -51.29 -28.78 -15.47
CA LYS A 237 -52.37 -28.90 -14.47
C LYS A 237 -53.49 -29.92 -14.77
N THR A 238 -54.20 -30.34 -13.72
CA THR A 238 -55.67 -30.59 -13.70
C THR A 238 -56.31 -30.08 -12.37
N PRO A 239 -57.65 -29.84 -12.28
CA PRO A 239 -58.17 -28.77 -11.38
C PRO A 239 -59.44 -29.05 -10.50
N GLU A 240 -59.71 -28.13 -9.54
CA GLU A 240 -60.98 -27.89 -8.77
C GLU A 240 -61.45 -29.01 -7.78
N LYS A 241 -62.29 -28.83 -6.74
CA LYS A 241 -63.07 -27.75 -6.02
C LYS A 241 -63.54 -28.34 -4.63
N PRO A 242 -64.30 -27.70 -3.72
CA PRO A 242 -64.58 -26.27 -3.42
C PRO A 242 -64.37 -25.92 -1.89
N LYS A 243 -64.97 -24.81 -1.41
CA LYS A 243 -65.05 -24.34 0.01
C LYS A 243 -66.41 -24.78 0.64
N GLU A 244 -66.87 -24.57 1.90
CA GLU A 244 -66.49 -23.93 3.20
C GLU A 244 -67.58 -24.38 4.25
N PRO A 245 -67.87 -23.77 5.44
CA PRO A 245 -67.14 -22.96 6.44
C PRO A 245 -67.31 -23.47 7.92
N LYS A 246 -66.79 -22.74 8.93
CA LYS A 246 -67.54 -22.30 10.16
C LYS A 246 -66.72 -21.55 11.24
N GLN A 247 -67.39 -20.57 11.86
CA GLN A 247 -67.20 -19.97 13.20
C GLN A 247 -68.58 -20.08 13.93
N PRO A 248 -68.79 -19.64 15.20
CA PRO A 248 -67.88 -18.97 16.15
C PRO A 248 -67.83 -19.66 17.54
N GLU A 249 -67.05 -19.10 18.51
CA GLU A 249 -67.56 -18.73 19.85
C GLU A 249 -66.53 -17.94 20.71
N LYS A 250 -67.04 -17.31 21.79
CA LYS A 250 -66.35 -16.54 22.85
C LYS A 250 -67.32 -16.52 24.06
N PRO A 251 -66.90 -16.47 25.35
CA PRO A 251 -66.21 -15.28 25.89
C PRO A 251 -65.25 -15.50 27.08
N GLY A 252 -64.68 -14.40 27.61
CA GLY A 252 -63.99 -14.32 28.91
C GLY A 252 -62.47 -14.60 28.88
N GLY A 253 -61.62 -13.83 29.54
CA GLY A 253 -61.84 -12.55 30.26
C GLY A 253 -60.51 -11.99 30.82
N GLY A 254 -60.48 -10.70 31.17
CA GLY A 254 -59.32 -10.04 31.82
C GLY A 254 -58.96 -8.66 31.25
N SER A 255 -58.77 -7.68 32.13
CA SER A 255 -58.22 -6.34 31.85
C SER A 255 -56.74 -6.45 31.41
N GLY A 256 -56.09 -5.47 30.75
CA GLY A 256 -56.13 -4.01 31.00
C GLY A 256 -55.24 -3.69 32.20
N GLU A 257 -54.23 -2.81 32.13
CA GLU A 257 -53.95 -1.73 31.16
C GLU A 257 -52.48 -1.69 30.68
N GLN A 258 -52.17 -0.75 29.78
CA GLN A 258 -50.82 -0.42 29.29
C GLN A 258 -50.57 1.08 29.54
N PRO A 259 -49.32 1.53 29.81
CA PRO A 259 -48.67 2.35 28.78
C PRO A 259 -47.12 2.24 28.68
N LYS A 260 -46.65 2.10 27.43
CA LYS A 260 -45.49 2.76 26.79
C LYS A 260 -44.16 2.99 27.57
N LYS A 261 -43.15 2.20 27.17
CA LYS A 261 -41.83 2.59 26.60
C LYS A 261 -41.29 4.03 26.80
N PRO A 262 -39.97 4.19 27.00
CA PRO A 262 -39.06 4.23 25.84
C PRO A 262 -37.83 3.29 25.91
N ASP A 263 -37.24 2.97 24.75
CA ASP A 263 -35.93 2.32 24.64
C ASP A 263 -34.81 3.39 24.60
N GLU A 264 -33.73 3.22 25.38
CA GLU A 264 -32.51 4.00 25.16
C GLU A 264 -31.59 3.31 24.14
N LYS A 265 -31.61 3.82 22.91
CA LYS A 265 -30.61 3.47 21.89
C LYS A 265 -29.32 4.26 22.16
N PRO A 266 -28.13 3.62 22.24
CA PRO A 266 -26.86 4.33 22.19
C PRO A 266 -26.78 5.18 20.92
N LYS A 267 -26.37 6.45 21.06
CA LYS A 267 -26.33 7.41 19.95
C LYS A 267 -25.20 7.08 18.99
N ASP A 268 -25.52 6.92 17.72
CA ASP A 268 -24.54 6.80 16.64
C ASP A 268 -23.61 8.03 16.65
N PRO A 269 -22.28 7.88 16.50
CA PRO A 269 -21.37 9.02 16.39
C PRO A 269 -21.78 9.92 15.22
N LYS A 270 -21.90 11.23 15.49
CA LYS A 270 -22.38 12.20 14.51
C LYS A 270 -21.44 12.20 13.29
N LYS A 271 -21.97 11.79 12.13
CA LYS A 271 -21.28 11.90 10.84
C LYS A 271 -20.82 13.36 10.64
N PRO A 272 -19.60 13.63 10.15
CA PRO A 272 -19.27 14.94 9.62
C PRO A 272 -20.26 15.35 8.53
N ASP A 273 -20.45 16.65 8.36
CA ASP A 273 -21.34 17.16 7.33
C ASP A 273 -20.66 16.95 5.96
N ASP A 274 -21.20 16.01 5.15
CA ASP A 274 -20.75 15.78 3.78
C ASP A 274 -21.29 16.92 2.91
N GLY A 275 -20.63 18.08 2.97
CA GLY A 275 -20.84 19.16 2.01
C GLY A 275 -20.65 18.60 0.60
N ASN A 276 -21.68 18.73 -0.24
CA ASN A 276 -21.69 18.10 -1.56
C ASN A 276 -20.54 18.64 -2.43
N PRO A 277 -19.62 17.79 -2.93
CA PRO A 277 -18.48 18.24 -3.73
C PRO A 277 -18.78 18.34 -5.23
N ASP A 278 -20.02 18.11 -5.66
CA ASP A 278 -20.43 18.27 -7.05
C ASP A 278 -20.63 19.76 -7.34
N ILE A 279 -19.92 20.31 -8.32
CA ILE A 279 -20.00 21.73 -8.68
C ILE A 279 -21.35 21.98 -9.35
N THR A 280 -22.21 22.79 -8.72
CA THR A 280 -23.53 23.17 -9.23
C THR A 280 -23.47 24.50 -9.97
N LEU A 281 -23.81 24.51 -11.26
CA LEU A 281 -24.03 25.74 -12.02
C LEU A 281 -25.28 26.47 -11.51
N PRO A 282 -25.31 27.82 -11.49
CA PRO A 282 -26.56 28.57 -11.36
C PRO A 282 -27.40 28.41 -12.64
N GLU A 283 -28.73 28.35 -12.48
CA GLU A 283 -29.68 28.43 -13.59
C GLU A 283 -29.85 29.91 -14.01
N GLU A 284 -30.15 30.15 -15.31
CA GLU A 284 -30.38 31.48 -15.91
C GLU A 284 -31.83 32.00 -15.70
#